data_AF-A0A947JYV8-F1
#
_entry.id   AF-A0A947JYV8-F1
#
_cell.length_a   1.000
_cell.length_b   1.000
_cell.length_c   1.000
_cell.angle_alpha   90.00
_cell.angle_beta   90.00
_cell.angle_gamma   90.00
#
_symmetry.space_group_name_H-M   'P 1'
#
loop_
_entity.id
_entity.type
_entity.pdbx_description
1 polymer ?
#
loop_
_entity_poly.entity_id
_entity_poly.type
_entity_poly.pdbx_seq_one_letter_code
_entity_poly.pdbx_strand_id
1 'polypeptide(L)'
;MSGAVYPLAGAQRDAVDPRESVWLSASAGTGKTQVLSARVLRLLLQQGVEPSDILCLTFTKAGAAEMAVRVNEVLARWVRLPDARLAEELTHLGAPVD
;
A
#
# COMPACT_ATOMS: atom_id res chain seq x y z
N MET A 1 -10.67 -6.08 9.82
CA MET A 1 -9.93 -4.80 9.84
C MET A 1 -10.60 -3.86 8.84
N SER A 2 -10.49 -2.53 8.96
CA SER A 2 -11.41 -1.61 8.24
C SER A 2 -11.03 -1.34 6.77
N GLY A 3 -9.95 -1.92 6.24
CA GLY A 3 -9.44 -1.60 4.90
C GLY A 3 -9.05 -0.13 4.72
N ALA A 4 -8.90 0.64 5.80
CA ALA A 4 -8.54 2.05 5.74
C ALA A 4 -7.01 2.22 5.56
N VAL A 5 -6.64 3.21 4.75
CA VAL A 5 -5.25 3.66 4.58
C VAL A 5 -5.02 4.97 5.34
N TYR A 6 -3.88 5.05 6.00
CA TYR A 6 -3.51 6.20 6.84
C TYR A 6 -2.41 7.04 6.17
N PRO A 7 -2.35 8.35 6.46
CA PRO A 7 -1.31 9.22 5.90
C PRO A 7 0.10 8.68 6.17
N LEU A 8 0.92 8.66 5.13
CA LEU A 8 2.35 8.35 5.26
C LEU A 8 3.11 9.54 5.84
N ALA A 9 4.05 9.26 6.75
CA ALA A 9 4.84 10.26 7.45
C ALA A 9 6.35 10.14 7.14
N GLY A 10 7.00 11.28 6.88
CA GLY A 10 8.45 11.36 6.64
C GLY A 10 8.92 10.36 5.58
N ALA A 11 9.96 9.59 5.92
CA ALA A 11 10.59 8.60 5.06
C ALA A 11 9.64 7.48 4.55
N GLN A 12 8.45 7.32 5.14
CA GLN A 12 7.46 6.38 4.60
C GLN A 12 6.97 6.78 3.20
N ARG A 13 6.90 8.08 2.89
CA ARG A 13 6.50 8.57 1.57
C ARG A 13 7.51 8.17 0.50
N ASP A 14 8.79 8.33 0.81
CA ASP A 14 9.88 7.94 -0.08
C ASP A 14 9.93 6.41 -0.23
N ALA A 15 9.69 5.68 0.87
CA ALA A 15 9.71 4.22 0.87
C ALA A 15 8.65 3.58 -0.05
N VAL A 16 7.54 4.27 -0.31
CA VAL A 16 6.45 3.76 -1.16
C VAL A 16 6.53 4.24 -2.62
N ASP A 17 7.51 5.06 -2.99
CA ASP A 17 7.62 5.58 -4.36
C ASP A 17 7.95 4.45 -5.35
N PRO A 18 7.03 4.06 -6.25
CA PRO A 18 7.17 2.90 -7.12
C PRO A 18 8.42 2.95 -8.03
N ARG A 19 9.04 4.12 -8.21
CA ARG A 19 10.23 4.33 -9.04
C ARG A 19 11.54 3.97 -8.34
N GLU A 20 11.52 3.87 -7.01
CA GLU A 20 12.73 3.69 -6.19
C GLU A 20 12.90 2.25 -5.72
N SER A 21 14.14 1.74 -5.70
CA SER A 21 14.45 0.50 -4.98
C SER A 21 14.83 0.83 -3.54
N VAL A 22 14.03 0.38 -2.58
CA VAL A 22 14.11 0.83 -1.18
C VAL A 22 14.53 -0.30 -0.25
N TRP A 23 15.56 -0.04 0.56
CA TRP A 23 15.83 -0.81 1.77
C TRP A 23 15.29 -0.07 2.99
N LEU A 24 14.38 -0.69 3.73
CA LEU A 24 13.77 -0.12 4.92
C LEU A 24 14.16 -0.90 6.17
N SER A 25 14.73 -0.19 7.15
CA SER A 25 14.90 -0.69 8.51
C SER A 25 13.90 0.01 9.43
N ALA A 26 13.23 -0.76 10.28
CA ALA A 26 12.18 -0.24 11.14
C ALA A 26 11.94 -1.12 12.36
N SER A 27 11.76 -0.49 13.52
CA SER A 27 11.46 -1.17 14.80
C SER A 27 10.02 -1.70 14.84
N ALA A 28 9.71 -2.60 15.77
CA ALA A 28 8.33 -3.04 15.99
C ALA A 28 7.41 -1.83 16.25
N GLY A 29 6.18 -1.86 15.73
CA GLY A 29 5.20 -0.80 15.93
C GLY A 29 5.35 0.46 15.05
N THR A 30 6.39 0.58 14.22
CA THR A 30 6.62 1.80 13.39
C THR A 30 5.90 1.80 12.03
N GLY A 31 4.91 0.92 11.85
CA GLY A 31 4.09 0.90 10.62
C GLY A 31 4.70 0.17 9.42
N LYS A 32 5.69 -0.72 9.60
CA LYS A 32 6.28 -1.53 8.50
C LYS A 32 5.24 -2.17 7.58
N THR A 33 4.23 -2.80 8.17
CA THR A 33 3.15 -3.45 7.43
C THR A 33 2.31 -2.45 6.62
N GLN A 34 2.11 -1.24 7.15
CA GLN A 34 1.44 -0.16 6.41
C GLN A 34 2.30 0.29 5.22
N VAL A 35 3.61 0.45 5.41
CA VAL A 35 4.52 0.82 4.31
C VAL A 35 4.53 -0.25 3.22
N LEU A 36 4.63 -1.55 3.57
CA LEU A 36 4.61 -2.64 2.60
C LEU A 36 3.29 -2.71 1.81
N SER A 37 2.15 -2.62 2.50
CA SER A 37 0.85 -2.63 1.81
C SER A 37 0.64 -1.38 0.94
N ALA A 38 1.03 -0.20 1.44
CA ALA A 38 1.03 1.03 0.66
C ALA A 38 1.92 0.93 -0.59
N ARG A 39 3.09 0.30 -0.48
CA ARG A 39 3.99 0.07 -1.61
C ARG A 39 3.35 -0.79 -2.70
N VAL A 40 2.70 -1.89 -2.32
CA VAL A 40 1.99 -2.75 -3.28
C VAL A 40 0.87 -1.99 -3.98
N LEU A 41 0.06 -1.23 -3.24
CA LEU A 41 -1.00 -0.39 -3.81
C LEU A 41 -0.44 0.65 -4.78
N ARG A 42 0.67 1.31 -4.42
CA ARG A 42 1.35 2.31 -5.28
C ARG A 42 1.89 1.73 -6.58
N LEU A 43 2.39 0.49 -6.54
CA LEU A 43 2.81 -0.25 -7.73
C LEU A 43 1.61 -0.59 -8.62
N LEU A 44 0.51 -1.08 -8.04
CA LEU A 44 -0.73 -1.39 -8.78
C LEU A 44 -1.37 -0.17 -9.44
N LEU A 45 -1.16 1.03 -8.90
CA LEU A 45 -1.64 2.28 -9.48
C LEU A 45 -0.78 2.78 -10.65
N GLN A 46 0.32 2.12 -10.99
CA GLN A 46 1.13 2.50 -12.15
C GLN A 46 0.45 2.06 -13.45
N GLN A 47 0.53 2.92 -14.46
CA GLN A 47 0.05 2.60 -15.81
C GLN A 47 0.78 1.37 -16.36
N GLY A 48 0.02 0.40 -16.85
CA GLY A 48 0.56 -0.82 -17.46
C GLY A 48 1.13 -1.85 -16.49
N VAL A 49 0.94 -1.71 -15.17
CA VAL A 49 1.30 -2.74 -14.20
C VAL A 49 0.10 -3.65 -13.96
N GLU A 50 0.28 -4.94 -14.22
CA GLU A 50 -0.71 -5.97 -13.89
C GLU A 50 -0.44 -6.53 -12.48
N PRO A 51 -1.47 -7.00 -11.74
CA PRO A 51 -1.26 -7.59 -10.42
C PRO A 51 -0.27 -8.77 -10.42
N SER A 52 -0.18 -9.52 -11.52
CA SER A 52 0.76 -10.63 -11.69
C SER A 52 2.23 -10.20 -11.75
N ASP A 53 2.51 -8.92 -11.98
CA ASP A 53 3.88 -8.40 -12.05
C ASP A 53 4.49 -8.18 -10.66
N ILE A 54 3.67 -8.23 -9.60
CA ILE A 54 4.09 -7.93 -8.22
C ILE A 54 4.22 -9.21 -7.40
N LEU A 55 5.45 -9.55 -7.03
CA LEU A 55 5.74 -10.65 -6.10
C LEU A 55 6.04 -10.12 -4.69
N CYS A 56 5.17 -10.44 -3.72
CA CYS A 56 5.38 -10.13 -2.31
C CYS A 56 5.82 -11.39 -1.54
N LEU A 57 6.98 -11.34 -0.87
CA LEU A 57 7.55 -12.47 -0.14
C LEU A 57 7.67 -12.16 1.36
N THR A 58 7.50 -13.19 2.19
CA THR A 58 7.72 -13.11 3.64
C THR A 58 8.04 -14.48 4.22
N PHE A 59 8.53 -14.53 5.45
CA PHE A 59 9.00 -15.77 6.10
C PHE A 59 7.87 -16.74 6.49
N THR A 60 6.66 -16.24 6.74
CA THR A 60 5.58 -17.06 7.30
C THR A 60 4.36 -17.08 6.40
N LYS A 61 3.67 -18.23 6.36
CA LYS A 61 2.38 -18.36 5.66
C LYS A 61 1.35 -17.36 6.20
N ALA A 62 1.35 -17.12 7.51
CA ALA A 62 0.46 -16.16 8.15
C ALA A 62 0.72 -14.73 7.67
N GLY A 63 1.99 -14.30 7.57
CA GLY A 63 2.32 -12.97 7.05
C GLY A 63 1.93 -12.80 5.58
N ALA A 64 2.07 -13.86 4.77
CA ALA A 64 1.66 -13.83 3.37
C ALA A 64 0.13 -13.66 3.24
N ALA A 65 -0.64 -14.45 4.02
CA ALA A 65 -2.09 -14.35 4.06
C ALA A 65 -2.56 -12.98 4.57
N GLU A 66 -1.94 -12.45 5.63
CA GLU A 66 -2.26 -11.13 6.17
C GLU A 66 -2.07 -10.04 5.12
N MET A 67 -0.96 -10.08 4.38
CA MET A 67 -0.67 -9.08 3.35
C MET A 67 -1.67 -9.13 2.19
N ALA A 68 -1.99 -10.34 1.72
CA ALA A 68 -2.99 -10.53 0.67
C ALA A 68 -4.38 -10.06 1.11
N VAL A 69 -4.81 -10.39 2.33
CA VAL A 69 -6.09 -9.93 2.90
C VAL A 69 -6.11 -8.41 2.96
N ARG A 70 -5.05 -7.79 3.47
CA ARG A 70 -4.96 -6.34 3.64
C ARG A 70 -5.08 -5.57 2.32
N VAL A 71 -4.34 -5.98 1.29
CA VAL A 71 -4.41 -5.35 -0.04
C VAL A 71 -5.82 -5.51 -0.64
N ASN A 72 -6.38 -6.71 -0.59
CA ASN A 72 -7.73 -6.96 -1.11
C ASN A 72 -8.81 -6.18 -0.36
N GLU A 73 -8.71 -6.04 0.96
CA GLU A 73 -9.64 -5.23 1.77
C GLU A 73 -9.64 -3.76 1.35
N VAL A 74 -8.46 -3.18 1.11
CA VAL A 74 -8.32 -1.78 0.66
C VAL A 74 -8.94 -1.62 -0.73
N LEU A 75 -8.58 -2.47 -1.69
CA LEU A 75 -9.11 -2.42 -3.06
C LEU A 75 -10.64 -2.60 -3.08
N ALA A 76 -11.15 -3.60 -2.36
CA ALA A 76 -12.58 -3.82 -2.24
C ALA A 76 -13.30 -2.59 -1.67
N ARG A 77 -12.68 -1.92 -0.70
CA ARG A 77 -13.24 -0.70 -0.11
C ARG A 77 -13.23 0.47 -1.09
N TRP A 78 -12.13 0.70 -1.81
CA TRP A 78 -12.01 1.79 -2.80
C TRP A 78 -13.08 1.73 -3.89
N VAL A 79 -13.43 0.54 -4.37
CA VAL A 79 -14.50 0.35 -5.37
C VAL A 79 -15.88 0.86 -4.89
N ARG A 80 -16.06 1.03 -3.57
CA ARG A 80 -17.32 1.50 -2.96
C ARG A 80 -17.23 2.92 -2.39
N LEU A 81 -16.08 3.58 -2.45
CA LEU A 81 -15.93 4.92 -1.90
C LEU A 81 -16.44 5.99 -2.87
N PRO A 82 -17.07 7.06 -2.36
CA PRO A 82 -17.27 8.27 -3.16
C PRO A 82 -15.92 8.88 -3.56
N ASP A 83 -15.88 9.50 -4.74
CA ASP A 83 -14.65 10.06 -5.34
C ASP A 83 -13.86 10.95 -4.38
N ALA A 84 -14.53 11.84 -3.64
CA ALA A 84 -13.87 12.72 -2.67
C ALA A 84 -13.11 11.96 -1.56
N ARG A 85 -13.65 10.82 -1.11
CA ARG A 85 -13.02 9.99 -0.07
C ARG A 85 -11.96 9.07 -0.66
N LEU A 86 -12.15 8.59 -1.88
CA LEU A 86 -11.12 7.86 -2.61
C LEU A 86 -9.89 8.77 -2.84
N ALA A 87 -10.12 10.00 -3.28
CA ALA A 87 -9.09 11.02 -3.50
C ALA A 87 -8.25 11.31 -2.25
N GLU A 88 -8.90 11.46 -1.10
CA GLU A 88 -8.23 11.62 0.20
C GLU A 88 -7.32 10.43 0.53
N GLU A 89 -7.78 9.21 0.25
CA GLU A 89 -7.01 8.00 0.52
C GLU A 89 -5.87 7.73 -0.45
N LEU A 90 -6.05 8.07 -1.72
CA LEU A 90 -4.96 8.08 -2.68
C LEU A 90 -3.88 9.09 -2.25
N THR A 91 -4.28 10.26 -1.75
CA THR A 91 -3.38 11.27 -1.19
C THR A 91 -2.61 10.75 0.03
N HIS A 92 -3.26 9.97 0.91
CA HIS A 92 -2.60 9.35 2.06
C HIS A 92 -1.42 8.45 1.65
N LEU A 93 -1.54 7.77 0.51
CA LEU A 93 -0.50 6.91 -0.07
C LEU A 93 0.54 7.68 -0.90
N GLY A 94 0.36 8.99 -1.10
CA GLY A 94 1.18 9.78 -2.01
C GLY A 94 0.93 9.46 -3.48
N ALA A 95 -0.26 8.93 -3.81
CA ALA A 95 -0.68 8.72 -5.19
C ALA A 95 -1.19 10.02 -5.84
N PRO A 96 -0.96 10.21 -7.16
CA PRO A 96 -1.61 11.26 -7.93
C PRO A 96 -3.14 11.09 -7.89
N VAL A 97 -3.89 12.19 -8.03
CA VAL A 97 -5.35 12.25 -7.80
C VAL A 97 -6.06 13.06 -8.90
N ASP A 98 -5.42 13.10 -10.06
CA ASP A 98 -5.74 13.90 -11.24
C ASP A 98 -7.09 13.51 -11.88
#